data_AF-A0A9P5TNB1-F1
#
_entry.id   AF-A0A9P5TNB1-F1
#
_cell.length_a   1.000
_cell.length_b   1.000
_cell.length_c   1.000
_cell.angle_alpha   90.00
_cell.angle_beta   90.00
_cell.angle_gamma   90.00
#
_symmetry.space_group_name_H-M   'P 1'
#
loop_
_entity.id
_entity.type
_entity.pdbx_description
1 polymer ?
#
loop_
_entity_poly.entity_id
_entity_poly.type
_entity_poly.pdbx_seq_one_letter_code
_entity_poly.pdbx_strand_id
1 'polypeptide(L)'
;MLELQIGRFLGRLHANVQNDYFGRIRRRDAQDTEEESYSWQETFTVLLEALLWEAQSAGLDLPYEEIRSYLSRAISSFLFDDVDVPSLIWLTGSEEDVYIALPSSLLPPPSAAFSSSSSTVPTLTTAGGIAAILPNVTHAVWGDPLLETFFLPPAPSPVLKEAYTKSGGSDTLVFPRQRTKRMWYDLLLGLIVLRERDGFGASALEGEAGAQDEDRQRLIKWALDLIQNTITTLSTAPTY
;
A
#
# COMPACT_ATOMS: atom_id res chain seq x y z
N MET A 1 -10.93 1.83 17.80
CA MET A 1 -10.76 0.37 18.03
C MET A 1 -10.31 -0.34 16.76
N LEU A 2 -10.86 -0.01 15.59
CA LEU A 2 -10.45 -0.57 14.30
C LEU A 2 -8.98 -0.30 13.95
N GLU A 3 -8.54 0.96 13.99
CA GLU A 3 -7.13 1.35 13.75
C GLU A 3 -6.13 0.61 14.66
N LEU A 4 -6.52 0.36 15.92
CA LEU A 4 -5.71 -0.42 16.86
C LEU A 4 -5.54 -1.87 16.39
N GLN A 5 -6.60 -2.48 15.82
CA GLN A 5 -6.55 -3.84 15.29
C GLN A 5 -5.76 -3.89 13.97
N ILE A 6 -5.92 -2.90 13.08
CA ILE A 6 -5.14 -2.77 11.84
C ILE A 6 -3.65 -2.62 12.16
N GLY A 7 -3.30 -1.69 13.06
CA GLY A 7 -1.90 -1.51 13.48
C GLY A 7 -1.31 -2.78 14.09
N ARG A 8 -2.05 -3.48 14.96
CA ARG A 8 -1.62 -4.80 15.49
C ARG A 8 -1.41 -5.83 14.39
N PHE A 9 -2.29 -5.88 13.40
CA PHE A 9 -2.18 -6.79 12.28
C PHE A 9 -0.92 -6.49 11.46
N LEU A 10 -0.74 -5.26 11.00
CA LEU A 10 0.44 -4.84 10.24
C LEU A 10 1.74 -5.07 11.01
N GLY A 11 1.74 -4.81 12.33
CA GLY A 11 2.92 -4.98 13.17
C GLY A 11 3.36 -6.44 13.25
N ARG A 12 2.38 -7.35 13.35
CA ARG A 12 2.64 -8.79 13.32
C ARG A 12 3.01 -9.30 11.93
N LEU A 13 2.39 -8.74 10.89
CA LEU A 13 2.67 -9.06 9.49
C LEU A 13 4.14 -8.77 9.19
N HIS A 14 4.59 -7.54 9.40
CA HIS A 14 5.97 -7.13 9.09
C HIS A 14 7.00 -7.79 10.01
N ALA A 15 6.67 -8.07 11.28
CA ALA A 15 7.63 -8.68 12.20
C ALA A 15 7.79 -10.20 12.02
N ASN A 16 6.69 -10.92 11.75
CA ASN A 16 6.66 -12.37 11.85
C ASN A 16 6.56 -13.08 10.48
N VAL A 17 6.19 -12.36 9.43
CA VAL A 17 6.13 -12.92 8.08
C VAL A 17 7.38 -12.47 7.34
N GLN A 18 8.37 -13.37 7.32
CA GLN A 18 9.71 -13.12 6.77
C GLN A 18 9.90 -13.85 5.44
N ASN A 19 10.84 -13.33 4.65
CA ASN A 19 11.32 -13.94 3.43
C ASN A 19 12.83 -13.70 3.32
N ASP A 20 13.51 -14.45 2.46
CA ASP A 20 14.96 -14.30 2.28
C ASP A 20 15.33 -13.34 1.14
N TYR A 21 14.36 -12.98 0.30
CA TYR A 21 14.56 -12.15 -0.89
C TYR A 21 13.53 -11.01 -0.98
N PHE A 22 13.91 -9.95 -1.69
CA PHE A 22 13.05 -8.83 -2.06
C PHE A 22 12.36 -9.06 -3.40
N GLY A 23 11.21 -8.42 -3.59
CA GLY A 23 10.49 -8.44 -4.87
C GLY A 23 9.08 -9.02 -4.78
N ARG A 24 8.49 -9.30 -5.94
CA ARG A 24 7.07 -9.71 -6.03
C ARG A 24 6.83 -11.05 -5.37
N ILE A 25 5.59 -11.26 -4.89
CA ILE A 25 5.17 -12.57 -4.42
C ILE A 25 5.13 -13.53 -5.61
N ARG A 26 5.95 -14.59 -5.53
CA ARG A 26 5.99 -15.62 -6.57
C ARG A 26 4.78 -16.53 -6.46
N ARG A 27 4.20 -16.85 -7.61
CA ARG A 27 3.26 -17.98 -7.73
C ARG A 27 4.08 -19.27 -7.71
N ARG A 28 3.68 -20.24 -6.89
CA ARG A 28 4.38 -21.53 -6.74
C ARG A 28 4.61 -22.29 -8.05
N ASP A 29 3.80 -22.01 -9.08
CA ASP A 29 3.84 -22.66 -10.39
C ASP A 29 4.49 -21.81 -11.50
N ALA A 30 4.96 -20.60 -11.19
CA ALA A 30 5.69 -19.79 -12.16
C ALA A 30 7.10 -20.39 -12.31
N GLN A 31 7.47 -20.79 -13.53
CA GLN A 31 8.85 -21.18 -13.83
C GLN A 31 9.80 -20.08 -13.36
N ASP A 32 10.87 -20.47 -12.65
CA ASP A 32 11.90 -19.64 -12.01
C ASP A 32 12.64 -18.70 -12.99
N THR A 33 11.95 -17.72 -13.58
CA THR A 33 12.56 -16.76 -14.53
C THR A 33 12.85 -15.41 -13.89
N GLU A 34 12.25 -15.09 -12.74
CA GLU A 34 12.59 -13.88 -11.97
C GLU A 34 13.70 -14.24 -10.99
N GLU A 35 14.90 -13.67 -11.16
CA GLU A 35 16.01 -13.87 -10.22
C GLU A 35 15.66 -13.30 -8.83
N GLU A 36 16.12 -13.98 -7.77
CA GLU A 36 16.00 -13.46 -6.41
C GLU A 36 16.90 -12.25 -6.25
N SER A 37 16.35 -11.14 -5.74
CA SER A 37 17.16 -10.00 -5.35
C SER A 37 17.32 -9.97 -3.83
N TYR A 38 18.56 -9.80 -3.39
CA TYR A 38 18.91 -9.61 -1.98
C TYR A 38 19.18 -8.14 -1.63
N SER A 39 18.86 -7.23 -2.55
CA SER A 39 19.01 -5.79 -2.40
C SER A 39 17.67 -5.10 -2.63
N TRP A 40 17.17 -4.43 -1.60
CA TRP A 40 15.96 -3.63 -1.75
C TRP A 40 16.15 -2.51 -2.77
N GLN A 41 17.32 -1.88 -2.81
CA GLN A 41 17.63 -0.84 -3.79
C GLN A 41 17.46 -1.34 -5.22
N GLU A 42 18.07 -2.49 -5.56
CA GLU A 42 17.96 -3.07 -6.90
C GLU A 42 16.51 -3.43 -7.24
N THR A 43 15.81 -4.08 -6.30
CA THR A 43 14.40 -4.44 -6.44
C THR A 43 13.53 -3.22 -6.71
N PHE A 44 13.67 -2.17 -5.89
CA PHE A 44 12.91 -0.94 -6.02
C PHE A 44 13.18 -0.25 -7.36
N THR A 45 14.45 -0.15 -7.77
CA THR A 45 14.84 0.45 -9.06
C THR A 45 14.21 -0.32 -10.22
N VAL A 46 14.25 -1.65 -10.21
CA VAL A 46 13.63 -2.47 -11.28
C VAL A 46 12.11 -2.25 -11.32
N LEU A 47 11.43 -2.25 -10.17
CA LEU A 47 9.99 -2.03 -10.10
C LEU A 47 9.60 -0.65 -10.63
N LEU A 48 10.33 0.39 -10.25
CA LEU A 48 10.06 1.76 -10.66
C LEU A 48 10.36 1.97 -12.15
N GLU A 49 11.52 1.52 -12.64
CA GLU A 49 11.89 1.65 -14.07
C GLU A 49 10.93 0.90 -14.98
N ALA A 50 10.43 -0.27 -14.57
CA ALA A 50 9.41 -0.98 -15.33
C ALA A 50 8.14 -0.12 -15.52
N LEU A 51 7.66 0.53 -14.45
CA LEU A 51 6.49 1.40 -14.52
C LEU A 51 6.76 2.69 -15.32
N LEU A 52 7.95 3.29 -15.18
CA LEU A 52 8.34 4.46 -15.97
C LEU A 52 8.43 4.12 -17.46
N TRP A 53 8.99 2.96 -17.80
CA TRP A 53 9.05 2.46 -19.18
C TRP A 53 7.65 2.20 -19.75
N GLU A 54 6.77 1.56 -18.99
CA GLU A 54 5.37 1.33 -19.37
C GLU A 54 4.64 2.66 -19.60
N ALA A 55 4.76 3.62 -18.67
CA ALA A 55 4.17 4.94 -18.80
C ALA A 55 4.70 5.73 -20.02
N GLN A 56 6.01 5.68 -20.24
CA GLN A 56 6.66 6.33 -21.38
C GLN A 56 6.20 5.71 -22.71
N SER A 57 6.11 4.38 -22.76
CA SER A 57 5.65 3.64 -23.94
C SER A 57 4.18 3.92 -24.26
N ALA A 58 3.37 4.18 -23.25
CA ALA A 58 1.98 4.56 -23.39
C ALA A 58 1.77 6.05 -23.71
N GLY A 59 2.84 6.85 -23.74
CA GLY A 59 2.80 8.26 -24.12
C GLY A 59 2.37 9.21 -22.99
N LEU A 60 2.45 8.79 -21.73
CA LEU A 60 2.24 9.69 -20.60
C LEU A 60 3.35 10.75 -20.59
N ASP A 61 2.99 12.04 -20.51
CA ASP A 61 3.97 13.13 -20.52
C ASP A 61 4.51 13.38 -19.11
N LEU A 62 5.66 12.76 -18.81
CA LEU A 62 6.41 12.94 -17.56
C LEU A 62 7.87 13.29 -17.87
N PRO A 63 8.57 14.01 -16.97
CA PRO A 63 9.98 14.33 -17.15
C PRO A 63 10.88 13.11 -16.81
N TYR A 64 10.83 12.05 -17.63
CA TYR A 64 11.51 10.78 -17.39
C TYR A 64 13.01 10.91 -17.12
N GLU A 65 13.72 11.70 -17.91
CA GLU A 65 15.17 11.90 -17.73
C GLU A 65 15.51 12.60 -16.42
N GLU A 66 14.67 13.54 -15.97
CA GLU A 66 14.85 14.19 -14.67
C GLU A 66 14.58 13.21 -13.53
N ILE A 67 13.52 12.40 -13.62
CA ILE A 67 13.21 11.37 -12.64
C ILE A 67 14.39 10.40 -12.50
N ARG A 68 14.94 9.91 -13.61
CA ARG A 68 16.10 8.99 -13.62
C ARG A 68 17.37 9.66 -13.06
N SER A 69 17.58 10.94 -13.34
CA SER A 69 18.67 11.73 -12.76
C SER A 69 18.52 11.85 -11.23
N TYR A 70 17.32 12.16 -10.74
CA TYR A 70 17.02 12.22 -9.31
C TYR A 70 17.18 10.85 -8.64
N LEU A 71 16.80 9.76 -9.32
CA LEU A 71 16.94 8.40 -8.82
C LEU A 71 18.41 8.00 -8.71
N SER A 72 19.21 8.31 -9.74
CA SER A 72 20.66 8.07 -9.74
C SER A 72 21.34 8.78 -8.56
N ARG A 73 20.92 10.01 -8.27
CA ARG A 73 21.38 10.77 -7.10
C ARG A 73 20.96 10.12 -5.77
N ALA A 74 19.71 9.64 -5.68
CA ALA A 74 19.21 8.95 -4.49
C ALA A 74 19.96 7.64 -4.21
N ILE A 75 20.21 6.84 -5.25
CA ILE A 75 21.02 5.61 -5.20
C ILE A 75 22.45 5.93 -4.75
N SER A 76 23.06 6.98 -5.32
CA SER A 76 24.42 7.40 -4.94
C SER A 76 24.54 7.86 -3.48
N SER A 77 23.43 8.30 -2.88
CA SER A 77 23.34 8.63 -1.45
C SER A 77 22.92 7.46 -0.54
N PHE A 78 22.91 6.23 -1.07
CA PHE A 78 22.54 5.01 -0.33
C PHE A 78 21.16 5.13 0.34
N LEU A 79 20.22 5.82 -0.31
CA LEU A 79 18.93 6.17 0.29
C LEU A 79 18.11 4.93 0.67
N PHE A 80 18.27 3.83 -0.08
CA PHE A 80 17.51 2.60 0.05
C PHE A 80 18.24 1.48 0.83
N ASP A 81 19.50 1.69 1.23
CA ASP A 81 20.36 0.68 1.84
C ASP A 81 20.08 0.39 3.33
N ASP A 82 19.14 1.11 3.98
CA ASP A 82 18.70 0.80 5.36
C ASP A 82 17.69 -0.35 5.46
N VAL A 83 17.38 -1.01 4.34
CA VAL A 83 16.39 -2.07 4.30
C VAL A 83 17.10 -3.41 4.17
N ASP A 84 17.44 -4.00 5.32
CA ASP A 84 18.20 -5.25 5.37
C ASP A 84 17.32 -6.51 5.31
N VAL A 85 16.06 -6.41 5.76
CA VAL A 85 15.16 -7.56 5.89
C VAL A 85 13.84 -7.28 5.17
N PRO A 86 13.42 -8.11 4.20
CA PRO A 86 12.15 -7.92 3.53
C PRO A 86 10.97 -8.17 4.47
N SER A 87 9.99 -7.29 4.40
CA SER A 87 8.67 -7.47 5.04
C SER A 87 7.60 -7.69 3.97
N LEU A 88 6.57 -8.45 4.29
CA LEU A 88 5.41 -8.59 3.41
C LEU A 88 4.60 -7.29 3.41
N ILE A 89 4.65 -6.54 2.31
CA ILE A 89 3.96 -5.26 2.16
C ILE A 89 2.67 -5.45 1.38
N TRP A 90 1.59 -4.88 1.90
CA TRP A 90 0.30 -4.82 1.23
C TRP A 90 0.12 -3.46 0.55
N LEU A 91 0.94 -3.23 -0.48
CA LEU A 91 1.13 -1.91 -1.10
C LEU A 91 -0.17 -1.22 -1.55
N THR A 92 -1.18 -1.94 -2.02
CA THR A 92 -2.47 -1.34 -2.43
C THR A 92 -3.58 -1.67 -1.45
N GLY A 93 -3.24 -1.96 -0.19
CA GLY A 93 -4.20 -2.19 0.86
C GLY A 93 -4.98 -0.96 1.21
N SER A 94 -6.27 -1.14 1.44
CA SER A 94 -7.19 -0.07 1.77
C SER A 94 -8.14 -0.47 2.89
N GLU A 95 -8.87 0.51 3.42
CA GLU A 95 -9.93 0.24 4.40
C GLU A 95 -11.08 -0.57 3.81
N GLU A 96 -11.25 -0.58 2.48
CA GLU A 96 -12.30 -1.32 1.78
C GLU A 96 -12.10 -2.84 1.87
N ASP A 97 -10.87 -3.27 2.11
CA ASP A 97 -10.49 -4.67 2.26
C ASP A 97 -10.67 -5.19 3.69
N VAL A 98 -11.11 -4.33 4.61
CA VAL A 98 -11.28 -4.62 6.04
C VAL A 98 -12.75 -4.72 6.40
N TYR A 99 -13.22 -5.95 6.62
CA TYR A 99 -14.60 -6.23 6.98
C TYR A 99 -14.76 -6.22 8.49
N ILE A 100 -15.77 -5.52 9.00
CA ILE A 100 -16.07 -5.42 10.43
C ILE A 100 -17.34 -6.21 10.79
N ALA A 101 -17.29 -6.92 11.92
CA ALA A 101 -18.46 -7.55 12.51
C ALA A 101 -19.31 -6.48 13.20
N LEU A 102 -20.56 -6.33 12.79
CA LEU A 102 -21.51 -5.45 13.47
C LEU A 102 -22.03 -6.13 14.74
N PRO A 103 -22.10 -5.42 15.88
CA PRO A 103 -22.74 -5.92 17.09
C PRO A 103 -24.18 -6.34 16.80
N SER A 104 -24.60 -7.50 17.31
CA SER A 104 -25.94 -8.05 17.10
C SER A 104 -27.08 -7.14 17.58
N SER A 105 -26.78 -6.13 18.42
CA SER A 105 -27.73 -5.11 18.87
C SER A 105 -28.07 -4.04 17.82
N LEU A 106 -27.29 -3.93 16.74
CA LEU A 106 -27.53 -3.00 15.63
C LEU A 106 -28.19 -3.67 14.41
N LEU A 107 -28.32 -5.00 14.44
CA LEU A 107 -29.05 -5.73 13.42
C LEU A 107 -30.55 -5.66 13.77
N PRO A 108 -31.44 -5.33 12.81
CA PRO A 108 -32.87 -5.44 13.04
C PRO A 108 -33.18 -6.89 13.51
N PRO A 109 -34.05 -7.07 14.51
CA PRO A 109 -34.39 -8.41 14.97
C PRO A 109 -34.87 -9.22 13.76
N PRO A 110 -34.39 -10.46 13.57
CA PRO A 110 -34.93 -11.32 12.53
C PRO A 110 -36.44 -11.39 12.78
N SER A 111 -37.22 -10.93 11.80
CA SER A 111 -38.69 -10.94 11.86
C SER A 111 -39.15 -12.28 12.40
N ALA A 112 -39.90 -12.20 13.50
CA ALA A 112 -40.26 -13.31 14.37
C ALA A 112 -40.59 -14.60 13.61
N ALA A 113 -39.74 -15.60 13.76
CA ALA A 113 -40.10 -17.00 13.54
C ALA A 113 -39.76 -17.78 14.81
N PHE A 114 -40.82 -17.97 15.60
CA PHE A 114 -40.98 -18.94 16.69
C PHE A 114 -40.13 -18.78 17.95
N SER A 115 -40.83 -18.32 18.99
CA SER A 115 -40.50 -18.43 20.40
C SER A 115 -40.37 -19.89 20.85
N SER A 116 -39.31 -20.19 21.60
CA SER A 116 -39.42 -20.96 22.85
C SER A 116 -38.17 -20.81 23.72
N SER A 117 -38.46 -20.52 24.99
CA SER A 117 -37.64 -20.46 26.21
C SER A 117 -36.36 -21.31 26.27
N SER A 118 -35.24 -20.70 26.69
CA SER A 118 -34.69 -20.87 28.04
C SER A 118 -33.32 -20.17 28.21
N SER A 119 -33.18 -19.51 29.35
CA SER A 119 -31.96 -19.20 30.12
C SER A 119 -30.60 -19.20 29.41
N THR A 120 -30.04 -18.01 29.21
CA THR A 120 -28.73 -17.60 29.76
C THR A 120 -28.52 -16.13 29.41
N VAL A 121 -28.12 -15.33 30.40
CA VAL A 121 -27.82 -13.90 30.23
C VAL A 121 -26.67 -13.80 29.22
N PRO A 122 -26.85 -13.16 28.04
CA PRO A 122 -25.72 -12.97 27.15
C PRO A 122 -24.88 -11.85 27.74
N THR A 123 -23.65 -12.19 28.12
CA THR A 123 -22.62 -11.21 28.47
C THR A 123 -22.38 -10.35 27.23
N LEU A 124 -23.01 -9.17 27.18
CA LEU A 124 -22.88 -8.17 26.13
C LEU A 124 -21.46 -7.60 26.15
N THR A 125 -20.54 -8.24 25.45
CA THR A 125 -19.26 -7.64 25.03
C THR A 125 -18.89 -8.08 23.61
N THR A 126 -19.84 -8.08 22.68
CA THR A 126 -19.49 -8.15 21.25
C THR A 126 -19.12 -6.75 20.77
N ALA A 127 -17.98 -6.24 21.24
CA ALA A 127 -17.39 -5.04 20.67
C ALA A 127 -17.07 -5.34 19.20
N GLY A 128 -17.72 -4.61 18.28
CA GLY A 128 -17.48 -4.76 16.85
C GLY A 128 -15.98 -4.71 16.56
N GLY A 129 -15.50 -5.72 15.83
CA GLY A 129 -14.08 -5.91 15.50
C GLY A 129 -13.93 -6.36 14.05
N ILE A 130 -12.69 -6.41 13.56
CA ILE A 130 -12.39 -6.92 12.23
C ILE A 130 -12.86 -8.39 12.16
N ALA A 131 -13.83 -8.64 11.29
CA ALA A 131 -14.31 -9.98 10.96
C ALA A 131 -13.35 -10.69 10.00
N ALA A 132 -12.86 -9.96 9.00
CA ALA A 132 -11.92 -10.46 8.01
C ALA A 132 -11.11 -9.32 7.39
N ILE A 133 -9.89 -9.64 6.97
CA ILE A 133 -9.09 -8.82 6.06
C ILE A 133 -8.95 -9.66 4.80
N LEU A 134 -9.39 -9.14 3.66
CA LEU A 134 -9.31 -9.82 2.37
C LEU A 134 -8.33 -9.06 1.48
N PRO A 135 -7.01 -9.22 1.72
CA PRO A 135 -6.05 -8.38 1.05
C PRO A 135 -6.01 -8.66 -0.45
N ASN A 136 -6.17 -7.62 -1.26
CA ASN A 136 -5.78 -7.69 -2.66
C ASN A 136 -4.25 -7.76 -2.75
N VAL A 137 -3.73 -8.96 -3.04
CA VAL A 137 -2.29 -9.24 -3.11
C VAL A 137 -1.67 -8.97 -4.48
N THR A 138 -2.42 -8.37 -5.42
CA THR A 138 -1.94 -8.10 -6.79
C THR A 138 -0.64 -7.28 -6.82
N HIS A 139 -0.50 -6.35 -5.89
CA HIS A 139 0.68 -5.49 -5.74
C HIS A 139 1.48 -5.78 -4.48
N ALA A 140 1.19 -6.89 -3.80
CA ALA A 140 1.94 -7.23 -2.60
C ALA A 140 3.39 -7.62 -2.95
N VAL A 141 4.32 -7.19 -2.12
CA VAL A 141 5.77 -7.25 -2.39
C VAL A 141 6.53 -7.54 -1.10
N TRP A 142 7.64 -8.25 -1.21
CA TRP A 142 8.65 -8.37 -0.17
C TRP A 142 9.57 -7.14 -0.24
N GLY A 143 9.44 -6.22 0.71
CA GLY A 143 10.03 -4.89 0.62
C GLY A 143 10.13 -4.12 1.93
N ASP A 144 10.31 -2.81 1.82
CA ASP A 144 10.38 -1.88 2.94
C ASP A 144 8.98 -1.63 3.55
N PRO A 145 8.77 -1.84 4.87
CA PRO A 145 7.54 -1.48 5.60
C PRO A 145 7.02 -0.07 5.36
N LEU A 146 7.93 0.88 5.09
CA LEU A 146 7.57 2.26 4.82
C LEU A 146 6.72 2.39 3.52
N LEU A 147 6.73 1.40 2.64
CA LEU A 147 5.97 1.39 1.38
C LEU A 147 4.47 1.12 1.58
N GLU A 148 4.04 0.66 2.75
CA GLU A 148 2.63 0.39 3.08
C GLU A 148 1.76 1.67 2.99
N THR A 149 0.60 1.55 2.33
CA THR A 149 -0.36 2.66 2.12
C THR A 149 -1.00 3.15 3.41
N PHE A 150 -1.18 2.28 4.41
CA PHE A 150 -1.68 2.67 5.73
C PHE A 150 -0.76 3.64 6.48
N PHE A 151 0.46 3.87 6.00
CA PHE A 151 1.36 4.90 6.51
C PHE A 151 1.40 6.17 5.64
N LEU A 152 0.55 6.30 4.62
CA LEU A 152 0.51 7.47 3.73
C LEU A 152 -0.39 8.55 4.32
N PRO A 153 -0.05 9.85 4.17
CA PRO A 153 -0.93 10.94 4.58
C PRO A 153 -2.37 10.75 4.04
N PRO A 154 -3.41 10.95 4.88
CA PRO A 154 -3.38 11.51 6.23
C PRO A 154 -3.00 10.53 7.36
N ALA A 155 -2.67 9.28 7.05
CA ALA A 155 -2.25 8.22 7.96
C ALA A 155 -0.71 8.22 8.16
N PRO A 156 -0.18 7.49 9.17
CA PRO A 156 -0.91 6.75 10.19
C PRO A 156 -1.50 7.66 11.27
N SER A 157 -2.68 7.29 11.78
CA SER A 157 -3.16 7.86 13.04
C SER A 157 -2.20 7.52 14.19
N PRO A 158 -2.13 8.33 15.26
CA PRO A 158 -1.31 8.01 16.43
C PRO A 158 -1.64 6.65 17.04
N VAL A 159 -2.92 6.25 16.99
CA VAL A 159 -3.41 4.96 17.51
C VAL A 159 -2.91 3.80 16.67
N LEU A 160 -2.94 3.92 15.33
CA LEU A 160 -2.41 2.90 14.43
C LEU A 160 -0.90 2.75 14.65
N LYS A 161 -0.16 3.86 14.70
CA LYS A 161 1.30 3.86 14.91
C LYS A 161 1.69 3.22 16.24
N GLU A 162 0.99 3.55 17.33
CA GLU A 162 1.22 2.95 18.64
C GLU A 162 0.93 1.44 18.64
N ALA A 163 -0.17 1.03 18.00
CA ALA A 163 -0.54 -0.38 17.91
C ALA A 163 0.45 -1.21 17.09
N TYR A 164 0.92 -0.64 15.97
CA TYR A 164 1.92 -1.22 15.09
C TYR A 164 3.23 -1.49 15.82
N THR A 165 3.78 -0.46 16.45
CA THR A 165 5.04 -0.56 17.22
C THR A 165 4.94 -1.52 18.39
N LYS A 166 3.84 -1.49 19.16
CA LYS A 166 3.61 -2.43 20.27
C LYS A 166 3.44 -3.89 19.84
N SER A 167 3.25 -4.15 18.54
CA SER A 167 3.00 -5.48 18.00
C SER A 167 4.18 -6.06 17.21
N GLY A 168 5.35 -5.43 17.30
CA GLY A 168 6.59 -5.89 16.66
C GLY A 168 7.04 -5.05 15.47
N GLY A 169 6.21 -4.13 14.98
CA GLY A 169 6.61 -3.19 13.93
C GLY A 169 7.67 -2.19 14.42
N SER A 170 8.51 -1.71 13.49
CA SER A 170 9.51 -0.66 13.75
C SER A 170 8.96 0.73 13.41
N ASP A 171 9.49 1.81 13.98
CA ASP A 171 9.08 3.15 13.55
C ASP A 171 9.59 3.39 12.11
N THR A 172 8.69 3.77 11.20
CA THR A 172 8.97 3.89 9.76
C THR A 172 9.60 5.23 9.38
N LEU A 173 9.48 6.26 10.24
CA LEU A 173 9.99 7.62 10.00
C LEU A 173 10.79 8.14 11.20
N VAL A 174 11.91 7.48 11.50
CA VAL A 174 12.90 7.86 12.51
C VAL A 174 13.82 8.99 12.02
N PHE A 175 14.26 8.92 10.76
CA PHE A 175 15.29 9.80 10.22
C PHE A 175 14.78 10.66 9.05
N PRO A 176 15.35 11.86 8.84
CA PRO A 176 15.01 12.71 7.69
C PRO A 176 15.12 11.99 6.33
N ARG A 177 16.10 11.11 6.16
CA ARG A 177 16.27 10.26 4.96
C ARG A 177 15.02 9.47 4.59
N GLN A 178 14.27 8.96 5.57
CA GLN A 178 13.08 8.16 5.29
C GLN A 178 11.93 9.02 4.74
N ARG A 179 11.93 10.34 4.99
CA ARG A 179 10.99 11.26 4.33
C ARG A 179 11.30 11.41 2.85
N THR A 180 12.57 11.51 2.47
CA THR A 180 12.97 11.51 1.05
C THR A 180 12.66 10.16 0.41
N LYS A 181 12.92 9.05 1.11
CA LYS A 181 12.57 7.71 0.64
C LYS A 181 11.06 7.55 0.41
N ARG A 182 10.24 8.14 1.28
CA ARG A 182 8.78 8.13 1.15
C ARG A 182 8.31 8.79 -0.15
N MET A 183 8.94 9.89 -0.57
CA MET A 183 8.62 10.52 -1.85
C MET A 183 8.80 9.55 -3.03
N TRP A 184 9.83 8.70 -3.01
CA TRP A 184 10.02 7.68 -4.04
C TRP A 184 8.91 6.62 -4.03
N TYR A 185 8.41 6.25 -2.86
CA TYR A 185 7.29 5.32 -2.74
C TYR A 185 5.96 5.95 -3.17
N ASP A 186 5.78 7.27 -2.96
CA ASP A 186 4.63 8.02 -3.46
C ASP A 186 4.62 8.07 -5.00
N LEU A 187 5.79 8.28 -5.62
CA LEU A 187 5.94 8.21 -7.08
C LEU A 187 5.56 6.81 -7.61
N LEU A 188 6.09 5.76 -6.98
CA LEU A 188 5.78 4.38 -7.34
C LEU A 188 4.26 4.10 -7.26
N LEU A 189 3.62 4.50 -6.15
CA LEU A 189 2.19 4.31 -5.96
C LEU A 189 1.37 5.07 -7.01
N GLY A 190 1.71 6.33 -7.28
CA GLY A 190 1.02 7.12 -8.29
C GLY A 190 1.05 6.43 -9.66
N LEU A 191 2.22 5.91 -10.07
CA LEU A 191 2.36 5.17 -11.32
C LEU A 191 1.55 3.86 -11.33
N ILE A 192 1.50 3.11 -10.23
CA ILE A 192 0.67 1.90 -10.12
C ILE A 192 -0.82 2.25 -10.30
N VAL A 193 -1.30 3.29 -9.62
CA VAL A 193 -2.70 3.71 -9.71
C VAL A 193 -3.06 4.12 -11.14
N LEU A 194 -2.19 4.84 -11.84
CA LEU A 194 -2.40 5.17 -13.26
C LEU A 194 -2.40 3.94 -14.15
N ARG A 195 -1.49 2.99 -13.93
CA ARG A 195 -1.44 1.74 -14.68
C ARG A 195 -2.74 0.96 -14.58
N GLU A 196 -3.23 0.74 -13.37
CA GLU A 196 -4.37 -0.15 -13.14
C GLU A 196 -5.71 0.45 -13.62
N ARG A 197 -5.82 1.79 -13.73
CA ARG A 197 -7.08 2.45 -14.10
C ARG A 197 -7.22 2.74 -15.59
N ASP A 198 -6.13 3.08 -16.25
CA ASP A 198 -6.15 3.45 -17.67
C ASP A 198 -5.28 2.56 -18.55
N GLY A 199 -4.49 1.62 -18.00
CA GLY A 199 -3.43 0.95 -18.76
C GLY A 199 -2.44 1.96 -19.36
N PHE A 200 -2.27 3.11 -18.69
CA PHE A 200 -1.59 4.32 -19.17
C PHE A 200 -2.12 4.93 -20.50
N GLY A 201 -3.28 4.51 -21.01
CA GLY A 201 -3.86 5.09 -22.23
C GLY A 201 -4.86 4.23 -23.01
N ALA A 202 -5.29 3.08 -22.48
CA ALA A 202 -6.03 2.05 -23.21
C ALA A 202 -7.57 2.12 -23.10
N SER A 203 -8.17 2.96 -22.25
CA SER A 203 -9.62 2.87 -21.96
C SER A 203 -10.39 4.21 -22.01
N ALA A 204 -10.12 5.05 -23.00
CA ALA A 204 -10.88 6.27 -23.27
C ALA A 204 -12.04 6.09 -24.29
N LEU A 205 -12.30 4.88 -24.78
CA LEU A 205 -13.35 4.63 -25.76
C LEU A 205 -14.32 3.56 -25.25
N GLU A 206 -15.59 3.94 -25.17
CA GLU A 206 -16.79 3.09 -25.04
C GLU A 206 -17.21 2.67 -23.62
N GLY A 207 -17.91 3.57 -22.92
CA GLY A 207 -18.74 3.20 -21.76
C GLY A 207 -19.55 4.40 -21.22
N GLU A 208 -20.84 4.20 -20.97
CA GLU A 208 -21.75 5.23 -20.46
C GLU A 208 -21.25 5.84 -19.13
N ALA A 209 -21.23 7.18 -19.07
CA ALA A 209 -20.79 7.94 -17.90
C ALA A 209 -21.71 7.68 -16.70
N GLY A 210 -21.31 6.78 -15.81
CA GLY A 210 -21.93 6.52 -14.51
C GLY A 210 -21.07 7.03 -13.35
N ALA A 211 -21.57 6.90 -12.11
CA ALA A 211 -20.85 7.30 -10.88
C ALA A 211 -19.45 6.65 -10.75
N GLN A 212 -19.26 5.46 -11.31
CA GLN A 212 -17.94 4.79 -11.34
C GLN A 212 -16.91 5.54 -12.19
N ASP A 213 -17.34 6.30 -13.19
CA ASP A 213 -16.43 7.07 -14.04
C ASP A 213 -15.95 8.35 -13.31
N GLU A 214 -16.80 8.97 -12.48
CA GLU A 214 -16.39 10.10 -11.65
C GLU A 214 -15.32 9.72 -10.63
N ASP A 215 -15.52 8.61 -9.91
CA ASP A 215 -14.55 8.14 -8.92
C ASP A 215 -13.23 7.71 -9.58
N ARG A 216 -13.31 7.08 -10.76
CA ARG A 216 -12.14 6.76 -11.59
C ARG A 216 -11.36 8.03 -11.97
N GLN A 217 -12.04 9.04 -12.51
CA GLN A 217 -11.41 10.31 -12.90
C GLN A 217 -10.79 11.04 -11.69
N ARG A 218 -11.43 10.99 -10.52
CA ARG A 218 -10.87 11.55 -9.28
C ARG A 218 -9.56 10.88 -8.88
N LEU A 219 -9.50 9.55 -8.95
CA LEU A 219 -8.28 8.79 -8.63
C LEU A 219 -7.15 9.06 -9.63
N ILE A 220 -7.45 9.11 -10.93
CA ILE A 220 -6.47 9.45 -11.97
C ILE A 220 -5.90 10.84 -11.71
N LYS A 221 -6.77 11.82 -11.45
CA LYS A 221 -6.35 13.18 -11.12
C LYS A 221 -5.47 13.21 -9.87
N TRP A 222 -5.90 12.53 -8.80
CA TRP A 222 -5.12 12.43 -7.57
C TRP A 222 -3.73 11.82 -7.81
N ALA A 223 -3.62 10.77 -8.63
CA ALA A 223 -2.35 10.12 -8.92
C ALA A 223 -1.42 11.03 -9.74
N LEU A 224 -1.96 11.76 -10.73
CA LEU A 224 -1.19 12.77 -11.47
C LEU A 224 -0.71 13.90 -10.56
N ASP A 225 -1.58 14.43 -9.70
CA ASP A 225 -1.23 15.47 -8.73
C ASP A 225 -0.14 14.95 -7.78
N LEU A 226 -0.24 13.71 -7.29
CA LEU A 226 0.76 13.06 -6.44
C LEU A 226 2.11 12.96 -7.14
N ILE A 227 2.14 12.49 -8.40
CA ILE A 227 3.36 12.35 -9.20
C ILE A 227 4.01 13.72 -9.42
N GLN A 228 3.24 14.72 -9.86
CA GLN A 228 3.77 16.06 -10.15
C GLN A 228 4.33 16.75 -8.90
N ASN A 229 3.60 16.67 -7.78
CA ASN A 229 4.07 17.22 -6.50
C ASN A 229 5.33 16.51 -6.01
N THR A 230 5.38 15.18 -6.17
CA THR A 230 6.53 14.36 -5.81
C THR A 230 7.76 14.71 -6.63
N ILE A 231 7.64 14.80 -7.96
CA ILE A 231 8.76 15.19 -8.85
C ILE A 231 9.28 16.57 -8.51
N THR A 232 8.36 17.53 -8.31
CA THR A 232 8.71 18.91 -7.92
C THR A 232 9.51 18.91 -6.62
N THR A 233 9.09 18.12 -5.64
CA THR A 233 9.76 18.03 -4.34
C THR A 233 11.11 17.30 -4.45
N LEU A 234 11.19 16.22 -5.24
CA LEU A 234 12.42 15.46 -5.47
C LEU A 234 13.55 16.30 -6.07
N SER A 235 13.23 17.30 -6.90
CA SER A 235 14.22 18.21 -7.48
C SER A 235 15.07 18.94 -6.43
N THR A 236 14.49 19.21 -5.24
CA THR A 236 15.15 19.91 -4.13
C THR A 236 15.39 19.02 -2.92
N ALA A 237 15.06 17.72 -3.02
CA ALA A 237 15.21 16.80 -1.92
C ALA A 237 16.68 16.66 -1.49
N PRO A 238 16.95 16.56 -0.18
CA PRO A 238 18.29 16.40 0.36
C PRO A 238 18.87 15.04 -0.03
N THR A 239 20.18 15.04 -0.33
CA THR A 239 21.02 13.85 -0.42
C THR A 239 21.73 13.67 0.90
N TYR A 240 21.76 12.44 1.41
CA TYR A 240 22.33 12.09 2.70
C TYR A 240 23.68 11.39 2.58
#